data_AF-A0A183PGG3-F1
#
_entry.id   AF-A0A183PGG3-F1
#
_cell.length_a   1.000
_cell.length_b   1.000
_cell.length_c   1.000
_cell.angle_alpha   90.00
_cell.angle_beta   90.00
_cell.angle_gamma   90.00
#
_symmetry.space_group_name_H-M   'P 1'
#
loop_
_entity.id
_entity.type
_entity.pdbx_description
1 polymer ?
#
loop_
_entity_poly.entity_id
_entity_poly.type
_entity_poly.pdbx_seq_one_letter_code
_entity_poly.pdbx_strand_id
1 'polypeptide(L)'
;MYGWNISQGRRYAFPHIFTVNFSLPNVWSDYLEPEADPVIPEHRYAIAIMNCFASAVAQARSMGINEGILDKPLCVQCVCSDGVYFDFVTFQLNNMDVPDYQLSRKLDHTAPKNFAWIDGNYRLFKKIIPTKHMMRNTKYRDINMSVFDRLSSYYLCGLTNTSFNINESLIPELNTINNQIQE
;
A
#
# COMPACT_ATOMS: atom_id res chain seq x y z
N MET A 1 -41.04 25.75 -5.68
CA MET A 1 -40.98 24.44 -6.37
C MET A 1 -39.52 24.25 -6.81
N TYR A 2 -38.68 23.65 -5.96
CA TYR A 2 -37.26 23.46 -6.27
C TYR A 2 -37.08 22.09 -6.92
N GLY A 3 -36.80 22.10 -8.22
CA GLY A 3 -36.53 20.90 -8.99
C GLY A 3 -35.17 20.31 -8.59
N TRP A 4 -35.20 19.20 -7.87
CA TRP A 4 -34.04 18.34 -7.74
C TRP A 4 -33.79 17.68 -9.10
N ASN A 5 -32.77 18.15 -9.82
CA ASN A 5 -32.23 17.45 -10.99
C ASN A 5 -31.59 16.14 -10.53
N ILE A 6 -32.44 15.12 -10.38
CA ILE A 6 -32.06 13.72 -10.30
C ILE A 6 -31.64 13.34 -11.73
N SER A 7 -30.35 13.44 -12.09
CA SER A 7 -29.76 12.68 -13.24
C SER A 7 -28.32 13.04 -13.66
N GLN A 8 -27.59 13.95 -12.99
CA GLN A 8 -26.15 14.05 -13.23
C GLN A 8 -25.37 13.79 -11.95
N GLY A 9 -24.96 12.52 -11.78
CA GLY A 9 -24.03 12.15 -10.72
C GLY A 9 -22.76 12.98 -10.87
N ARG A 10 -22.55 13.94 -9.97
CA ARG A 10 -21.30 14.70 -9.92
C ARG A 10 -20.16 13.71 -9.69
N ARG A 11 -19.33 13.50 -10.72
CA ARG A 11 -18.11 12.71 -10.58
C ARG A 11 -17.09 13.54 -9.80
N TYR A 12 -16.47 12.92 -8.81
CA TYR A 12 -15.38 13.54 -8.07
C TYR A 12 -14.19 13.79 -9.01
N ALA A 13 -13.54 14.94 -8.90
CA ALA A 13 -12.49 15.37 -9.82
C ALA A 13 -11.21 14.52 -9.72
N PHE A 14 -10.99 13.86 -8.58
CA PHE A 14 -9.80 13.05 -8.31
C PHE A 14 -10.19 11.61 -7.97
N PRO A 15 -10.77 10.84 -8.92
CA PRO A 15 -11.30 9.51 -8.62
C PRO A 15 -10.20 8.46 -8.42
N HIS A 16 -8.95 8.78 -8.74
CA HIS A 16 -7.84 7.85 -8.64
C HIS A 16 -7.14 7.96 -7.27
N ILE A 17 -7.15 6.85 -6.53
CA ILE A 17 -6.42 6.73 -5.28
C ILE A 17 -4.97 6.36 -5.61
N PHE A 18 -4.03 7.14 -5.09
CA PHE A 18 -2.61 6.92 -5.32
C PHE A 18 -1.92 6.36 -4.06
N THR A 19 -2.14 7.02 -2.91
CA THR A 19 -1.61 6.58 -1.60
C THR A 19 -2.71 6.57 -0.56
N VAL A 20 -2.80 5.48 0.20
CA VAL A 20 -3.66 5.33 1.37
C VAL A 20 -2.84 5.56 2.63
N ASN A 21 -3.20 6.53 3.45
CA ASN A 21 -2.57 6.73 4.75
C ASN A 21 -3.42 6.08 5.82
N PHE A 22 -2.87 5.09 6.52
CA PHE A 22 -3.56 4.40 7.59
C PHE A 22 -2.83 4.60 8.91
N SER A 23 -3.51 5.20 9.89
CA SER A 23 -2.98 5.36 11.24
C SER A 23 -3.68 4.39 12.18
N LEU A 24 -2.93 3.44 12.70
CA LEU A 24 -3.40 2.55 13.74
C LEU A 24 -3.45 3.31 15.07
N PRO A 25 -4.41 2.96 15.96
CA PRO A 25 -4.38 3.44 17.32
C PRO A 25 -3.03 3.06 17.90
N ASN A 26 -2.30 4.07 18.34
CA ASN A 26 -1.00 3.87 18.92
C ASN A 26 -1.20 3.24 20.30
N VAL A 27 -0.99 1.93 20.43
CA VAL A 27 -1.04 1.24 21.73
C VAL A 27 -0.04 1.86 22.72
N TRP A 28 1.07 2.44 22.23
CA TRP A 28 1.99 3.20 23.08
C TRP A 28 1.47 4.59 23.49
N SER A 29 0.43 5.13 22.86
CA SER A 29 -0.25 6.38 23.25
C SER A 29 -1.60 6.15 23.88
N ASP A 30 -2.10 4.92 23.88
CA ASP A 30 -3.34 4.59 24.56
C ASP A 30 -3.09 4.57 26.07
N TYR A 31 -3.27 5.73 26.68
CA TYR A 31 -3.14 5.91 28.12
C TYR A 31 -4.20 5.10 28.90
N LEU A 32 -5.20 4.53 28.21
CA LEU A 32 -6.26 3.74 28.81
C LEU A 32 -5.84 2.28 29.02
N GLU A 33 -5.00 1.73 28.14
CA GLU A 33 -4.60 0.31 28.17
C GLU A 33 -3.09 0.11 27.89
N PRO A 34 -2.20 0.58 28.79
CA PRO A 34 -0.75 0.45 28.63
C PRO A 34 -0.24 -1.00 28.69
N GLU A 35 -1.09 -1.96 29.05
CA GLU A 35 -0.79 -3.40 29.12
C GLU A 35 -1.20 -4.14 27.84
N ALA A 36 -1.89 -3.49 26.90
CA ALA A 36 -2.28 -4.12 25.64
C ALA A 36 -1.04 -4.44 24.78
N ASP A 37 -1.06 -5.61 24.14
CA ASP A 37 0.03 -6.03 23.28
C ASP A 37 0.23 -5.04 22.13
N PRO A 38 1.48 -4.63 21.84
CA PRO A 38 1.74 -3.72 20.73
C PRO A 38 1.33 -4.38 19.42
N VAL A 39 0.86 -3.56 18.47
CA VAL A 39 0.58 -4.05 17.12
C VAL A 39 1.90 -4.51 16.49
N ILE A 40 2.01 -5.81 16.23
CA ILE A 40 3.19 -6.39 15.57
C ILE A 40 3.24 -5.98 14.09
N PRO A 41 4.43 -5.93 13.46
CA PRO A 41 4.57 -5.53 12.07
C PRO A 41 3.67 -6.30 11.11
N GLU A 42 3.50 -7.61 11.31
CA GLU A 42 2.69 -8.48 10.47
C GLU A 42 1.21 -8.06 10.42
N HIS A 43 0.67 -7.60 11.56
CA HIS A 43 -0.69 -7.05 11.61
C HIS A 43 -0.79 -5.75 10.81
N ARG A 44 0.22 -4.87 10.93
CA ARG A 44 0.25 -3.60 10.19
C ARG A 44 0.36 -3.85 8.69
N TYR A 45 1.17 -4.83 8.27
CA TYR A 45 1.31 -5.23 6.88
C TYR A 45 0.01 -5.78 6.29
N ALA A 46 -0.67 -6.67 7.02
CA ALA A 46 -1.95 -7.23 6.59
C ALA A 46 -2.98 -6.12 6.39
N ILE A 47 -3.08 -5.18 7.34
CA ILE A 47 -3.98 -4.03 7.25
C ILE A 47 -3.63 -3.14 6.06
N ALA A 48 -2.34 -2.87 5.84
CA ALA A 48 -1.90 -2.06 4.70
C ALA A 48 -2.25 -2.71 3.36
N ILE A 49 -1.96 -4.01 3.20
CA ILE A 49 -2.27 -4.78 1.99
C ILE A 49 -3.77 -4.79 1.72
N MET A 50 -4.59 -5.06 2.74
CA MET A 50 -6.05 -5.12 2.57
C MET A 50 -6.63 -3.78 2.15
N ASN A 51 -6.13 -2.67 2.71
CA ASN A 51 -6.55 -1.32 2.30
C ASN A 51 -6.13 -1.00 0.86
N CYS A 52 -4.90 -1.34 0.47
CA CYS A 52 -4.47 -1.21 -0.93
C CYS A 52 -5.36 -2.01 -1.88
N PHE A 53 -5.58 -3.29 -1.57
CA PHE A 53 -6.39 -4.19 -2.39
C PHE A 53 -7.83 -3.67 -2.53
N ALA A 54 -8.48 -3.32 -1.43
CA ALA A 54 -9.84 -2.78 -1.45
C ALA A 54 -9.92 -1.48 -2.27
N SER A 55 -8.93 -0.60 -2.14
CA SER A 55 -8.87 0.65 -2.91
C SER A 55 -8.68 0.41 -4.40
N ALA A 56 -7.77 -0.50 -4.79
CA ALA A 56 -7.53 -0.85 -6.19
C ALA A 56 -8.76 -1.52 -6.83
N VAL A 57 -9.42 -2.42 -6.11
CA VAL A 57 -10.66 -3.07 -6.56
C VAL A 57 -11.80 -2.07 -6.71
N ALA A 58 -11.98 -1.17 -5.73
CA ALA A 58 -12.98 -0.10 -5.81
C ALA A 58 -12.73 0.82 -7.01
N GLN A 59 -11.46 1.15 -7.27
CA GLN A 59 -11.06 1.93 -8.43
C GLN A 59 -11.35 1.19 -9.75
N ALA A 60 -10.98 -0.09 -9.87
CA ALA A 60 -11.27 -0.90 -11.05
C ALA A 60 -12.79 -0.95 -11.34
N ARG A 61 -13.60 -1.18 -10.31
CA ARG A 61 -15.06 -1.18 -10.43
C ARG A 61 -15.62 0.17 -10.83
N SER A 62 -15.05 1.27 -10.33
CA SER A 62 -15.45 2.62 -10.75
C SER A 62 -15.15 2.90 -12.22
N MET A 63 -14.15 2.21 -12.81
CA MET A 63 -13.82 2.25 -14.23
C MET A 63 -14.69 1.29 -15.06
N GLY A 64 -15.54 0.48 -14.44
CA GLY A 64 -16.41 -0.50 -15.10
C GLY A 64 -15.82 -1.91 -15.23
N ILE A 65 -14.69 -2.18 -14.58
CA ILE A 65 -14.04 -3.51 -14.59
C ILE A 65 -14.54 -4.31 -13.38
N ASN A 66 -15.23 -5.42 -13.63
CA ASN A 66 -15.88 -6.20 -12.57
C ASN A 66 -15.16 -7.51 -12.24
N GLU A 67 -14.49 -8.12 -13.22
CA GLU A 67 -13.86 -9.44 -13.12
C GLU A 67 -12.71 -9.57 -14.15
N GLY A 68 -11.88 -10.59 -13.98
CA GLY A 68 -10.82 -10.94 -14.91
C GLY A 68 -9.49 -10.19 -14.74
N ILE A 69 -8.59 -10.49 -15.67
CA ILE A 69 -7.25 -9.90 -15.76
C ILE A 69 -7.37 -8.46 -16.28
N LEU A 70 -6.65 -7.53 -15.66
CA LEU A 70 -6.62 -6.14 -16.09
C LEU A 70 -5.62 -5.98 -17.24
N ASP A 71 -6.04 -5.33 -18.33
CA ASP A 71 -5.14 -4.92 -19.43
C ASP A 71 -4.04 -3.97 -18.96
N LYS A 72 -4.38 -3.10 -18.00
CA LYS A 72 -3.45 -2.18 -17.34
C LYS A 72 -3.52 -2.40 -15.84
N PRO A 73 -2.42 -2.80 -15.19
CA PRO A 73 -2.46 -3.05 -13.77
C PRO A 73 -2.68 -1.74 -12.99
N LEU A 74 -3.42 -1.83 -11.88
CA LEU A 74 -3.64 -0.69 -10.99
C LEU A 74 -2.68 -0.77 -9.81
N CYS A 75 -1.90 0.29 -9.61
CA CYS A 75 -0.96 0.39 -8.51
C CYS A 75 -1.51 1.33 -7.44
N VAL A 76 -1.52 0.86 -6.18
CA VAL A 76 -1.91 1.64 -5.01
C VAL A 76 -0.84 1.49 -3.95
N GLN A 77 -0.43 2.61 -3.38
CA GLN A 77 0.50 2.65 -2.26
C GLN A 77 -0.25 2.80 -0.94
N CYS A 78 0.35 2.34 0.15
CA CYS A 78 -0.13 2.56 1.51
C CYS A 78 1.03 2.89 2.45
N VAL A 79 0.82 3.89 3.29
CA VAL A 79 1.68 4.20 4.43
C VAL A 79 0.88 3.85 5.68
N CYS A 80 1.29 2.79 6.36
CA CYS A 80 0.68 2.35 7.61
C CYS A 80 1.58 2.78 8.78
N SER A 81 1.01 3.39 9.80
CA SER A 81 1.76 3.82 10.97
C SER A 81 0.96 3.67 12.26
N ASP A 82 1.63 3.28 13.32
CA ASP A 82 1.13 3.36 14.70
C ASP A 82 1.61 4.64 15.41
N GLY A 83 2.12 5.62 14.66
CA GLY A 83 2.68 6.87 15.17
C GLY A 83 4.11 6.77 15.70
N VAL A 84 4.73 5.58 15.73
CA VAL A 84 6.16 5.41 16.04
C VAL A 84 6.87 4.67 14.91
N TYR A 85 6.25 3.59 14.43
CA TYR A 85 6.71 2.80 13.30
C TYR A 85 5.93 3.16 12.04
N PHE A 86 6.61 3.03 10.91
CA PHE A 86 6.08 3.29 9.58
C PHE A 86 6.38 2.09 8.69
N ASP A 87 5.35 1.66 7.97
CA ASP A 87 5.41 0.60 6.98
C ASP A 87 4.93 1.16 5.64
N PHE A 88 5.72 0.93 4.60
CA PHE A 88 5.48 1.39 3.25
C PHE A 88 5.13 0.18 2.39
N VAL A 89 3.92 0.14 1.86
CA VAL A 89 3.41 -0.98 1.06
C VAL A 89 3.03 -0.47 -0.32
N THR A 90 3.46 -1.17 -1.36
CA THR A 90 3.03 -0.91 -2.73
C THR A 90 2.34 -2.14 -3.25
N PHE A 91 1.11 -1.99 -3.73
CA PHE A 91 0.28 -3.09 -4.23
C PHE A 91 -0.01 -2.88 -5.71
N GLN A 92 0.05 -3.96 -6.47
CA GLN A 92 -0.29 -4.00 -7.89
C GLN A 92 -1.40 -5.02 -8.13
N LEU A 93 -2.55 -4.52 -8.55
CA LEU A 93 -3.71 -5.29 -8.97
C LEU A 93 -3.59 -5.65 -10.45
N ASN A 94 -3.34 -6.93 -10.72
CA ASN A 94 -3.27 -7.52 -12.05
C ASN A 94 -4.53 -8.30 -12.42
N ASN A 95 -5.23 -8.86 -11.43
CA ASN A 95 -6.40 -9.69 -11.62
C ASN A 95 -7.45 -9.41 -10.53
N MET A 96 -8.71 -9.23 -10.94
CA MET A 96 -9.86 -9.04 -10.07
C MET A 96 -10.37 -10.34 -9.45
N ASP A 97 -10.04 -11.48 -10.08
CA ASP A 97 -10.56 -12.78 -9.67
C ASP A 97 -9.82 -13.28 -8.44
N VAL A 98 -10.53 -13.31 -7.31
CA VAL A 98 -10.01 -13.89 -6.06
C VAL A 98 -10.29 -15.39 -6.10
N PRO A 99 -9.25 -16.25 -6.09
CA PRO A 99 -9.46 -17.69 -6.16
C PRO A 99 -10.22 -18.20 -4.93
N ASP A 100 -11.28 -18.96 -5.17
CA ASP A 100 -11.95 -19.73 -4.12
C ASP A 100 -11.17 -21.03 -3.87
N TYR A 101 -10.34 -21.03 -2.82
CA TYR A 101 -9.54 -22.19 -2.43
C TYR A 101 -10.36 -23.41 -1.98
N GLN A 102 -11.66 -23.25 -1.66
CA GLN A 102 -12.53 -24.37 -1.28
C GLN A 102 -13.15 -25.06 -2.50
N LEU A 103 -13.48 -24.32 -3.56
CA LEU A 103 -13.99 -24.88 -4.82
C LEU A 103 -12.88 -25.31 -5.79
N SER A 104 -11.67 -24.80 -5.62
CA SER A 104 -10.57 -24.92 -6.57
C SER A 104 -9.72 -26.20 -6.35
N ARG A 105 -10.20 -27.36 -6.81
CA ARG A 105 -9.30 -28.51 -7.12
C ARG A 105 -8.49 -28.31 -8.42
N LYS A 106 -8.83 -27.28 -9.19
CA LYS A 106 -8.09 -26.79 -10.37
C LYS A 106 -7.79 -25.31 -10.16
N LEU A 107 -6.83 -25.01 -9.28
CA LEU A 107 -6.30 -23.65 -9.21
C LEU A 107 -5.52 -23.47 -10.50
N ASP A 108 -5.99 -22.62 -11.40
CA ASP A 108 -5.22 -22.32 -12.60
C ASP A 108 -4.00 -21.50 -12.19
N HIS A 109 -2.89 -22.20 -11.97
CA HIS A 109 -1.61 -21.60 -11.61
C HIS A 109 -1.02 -20.73 -12.73
N THR A 110 -1.63 -20.73 -13.91
CA THR A 110 -1.21 -19.89 -15.04
C THR A 110 -1.83 -18.49 -15.00
N ALA A 111 -2.87 -18.27 -14.19
CA ALA A 111 -3.49 -16.96 -14.06
C ALA A 111 -2.53 -15.96 -13.36
N PRO A 112 -2.41 -14.72 -13.87
CA PRO A 112 -1.62 -13.66 -13.23
C PRO A 112 -2.08 -13.40 -11.80
N LYS A 113 -1.10 -13.27 -10.89
CA LYS A 113 -1.33 -12.95 -9.48
C LYS A 113 -1.09 -11.47 -9.22
N ASN A 114 -1.72 -10.97 -8.16
CA ASN A 114 -1.45 -9.63 -7.63
C ASN A 114 -0.12 -9.64 -6.86
N PHE A 115 0.59 -8.51 -6.87
CA PHE A 115 1.86 -8.35 -6.18
C PHE A 115 1.77 -7.29 -5.09
N ALA A 116 2.51 -7.52 -4.00
CA ALA A 116 2.69 -6.55 -2.93
C ALA A 116 4.18 -6.49 -2.57
N TRP A 117 4.72 -5.27 -2.55
CA TRP A 117 6.04 -4.98 -2.01
C TRP A 117 5.86 -4.34 -0.64
N ILE A 118 6.54 -4.89 0.36
CA ILE A 118 6.48 -4.42 1.74
C ILE A 118 7.88 -3.96 2.11
N ASP A 119 7.98 -2.70 2.51
CA ASP A 119 9.18 -2.10 3.05
C ASP A 119 8.81 -1.42 4.36
N GLY A 120 9.04 -2.07 5.50
CA GLY A 120 8.45 -1.64 6.76
C GLY A 120 9.27 -1.93 8.01
N ASN A 121 8.59 -1.79 9.14
CA ASN A 121 9.11 -1.81 10.49
C ASN A 121 10.13 -0.69 10.76
N TYR A 122 9.97 0.45 10.12
CA TYR A 122 10.86 1.59 10.31
C TYR A 122 10.42 2.44 11.49
N ARG A 123 11.27 2.52 12.51
CA ARG A 123 11.06 3.41 13.65
C ARG A 123 11.43 4.85 13.27
N LEU A 124 10.48 5.78 13.31
CA LEU A 124 10.73 7.21 13.07
C LEU A 124 11.47 7.87 14.23
N PHE A 125 11.14 7.53 15.47
CA PHE A 125 11.81 8.04 16.65
C PHE A 125 11.76 7.03 17.80
N LYS A 126 12.68 7.15 18.75
CA LYS A 126 12.60 6.45 20.03
C LYS A 126 11.61 7.18 20.94
N LYS A 127 10.43 6.59 21.13
CA LYS A 127 9.45 7.05 22.11
C LYS A 127 9.87 6.60 23.52
N ILE A 128 10.10 7.56 24.41
CA ILE A 128 10.39 7.30 25.82
C ILE A 128 9.08 7.44 26.58
N ILE A 129 8.52 6.29 26.98
CA ILE A 129 7.27 6.24 27.76
C ILE A 129 7.62 6.60 29.21
N PRO A 130 7.04 7.67 29.76
CA PRO A 130 7.29 8.08 31.13
C PRO A 130 6.50 7.17 32.10
N THR A 131 6.90 7.17 33.37
CA THR A 131 6.17 6.44 34.43
C THR A 131 4.72 6.93 34.55
N LYS A 132 3.82 6.11 35.12
CA LYS A 132 2.35 6.36 35.20
C LYS A 132 1.95 7.75 35.74
N HIS A 133 2.79 8.36 36.57
CA HIS A 133 2.57 9.68 37.18
C HIS A 133 3.00 10.84 36.26
N MET A 134 3.70 10.53 35.19
CA MET A 134 4.31 11.45 34.23
C MET A 134 3.80 11.23 32.81
N MET A 135 2.66 10.55 32.60
CA MET A 135 2.14 10.19 31.26
C MET A 135 2.04 11.37 30.27
N ARG A 136 1.87 12.60 30.76
CA ARG A 136 1.87 13.82 29.94
C ARG A 136 3.26 14.27 29.45
N ASN A 137 4.33 13.69 29.96
CA ASN A 137 5.73 14.05 29.66
C ASN A 137 6.41 13.02 28.74
N THR A 138 5.70 12.52 27.73
CA THR A 138 6.31 11.66 26.70
C THR A 138 7.40 12.43 25.96
N LYS A 139 8.58 11.84 25.84
CA LYS A 139 9.72 12.42 25.12
C LYS A 139 10.06 11.58 23.90
N TYR A 140 10.45 12.24 22.82
CA TYR A 140 10.91 11.62 21.58
C TYR A 140 12.39 11.92 21.38
N ARG A 141 13.17 10.90 21.01
CA ARG A 141 14.62 10.99 20.77
C ARG A 141 14.97 10.23 19.49
N ASP A 142 16.19 10.42 19.02
CA ASP A 142 16.79 9.62 17.94
C ASP A 142 15.91 9.58 16.68
N ILE A 143 15.57 10.77 16.16
CA ILE A 143 14.78 10.87 14.93
C ILE A 143 15.53 10.25 13.76
N ASN A 144 14.87 9.36 13.04
CA ASN A 144 15.40 8.70 11.86
C ASN A 144 14.84 9.37 10.60
N MET A 145 15.62 10.28 10.01
CA MET A 145 15.20 11.02 8.81
C MET A 145 15.01 10.13 7.58
N SER A 146 15.63 8.95 7.51
CA SER A 146 15.40 8.02 6.38
C SER A 146 13.94 7.60 6.24
N VAL A 147 13.18 7.58 7.34
CA VAL A 147 11.74 7.28 7.32
C VAL A 147 10.97 8.42 6.65
N PHE A 148 11.38 9.66 6.93
CA PHE A 148 10.81 10.85 6.29
C PHE A 148 11.17 10.91 4.80
N ASP A 149 12.39 10.53 4.42
CA ASP A 149 12.82 10.48 3.02
C ASP A 149 11.98 9.48 2.21
N ARG A 150 11.67 8.32 2.81
CA ARG A 150 10.77 7.30 2.23
C ARG A 150 9.34 7.82 2.09
N LEU A 151 8.81 8.44 3.14
CA LEU A 151 7.49 9.06 3.12
C LEU A 151 7.37 10.11 2.01
N SER A 152 8.40 10.95 1.89
CA SER A 152 8.47 11.97 0.84
C SER A 152 8.53 11.33 -0.55
N SER A 153 9.31 10.26 -0.71
CA SER A 153 9.41 9.52 -1.98
C SER A 153 8.08 8.90 -2.40
N TYR A 154 7.33 8.33 -1.45
CA TYR A 154 5.97 7.81 -1.71
C TYR A 154 5.02 8.92 -2.12
N TYR A 155 5.02 10.06 -1.42
CA TYR A 155 4.12 11.17 -1.71
C TYR A 155 4.44 11.89 -3.03
N LEU A 156 5.71 11.94 -3.42
CA LEU A 156 6.16 12.55 -4.67
C LEU A 156 6.09 11.59 -5.87
N CYS A 157 5.86 10.30 -5.63
CA CYS A 157 5.69 9.32 -6.69
C CYS A 157 4.51 9.76 -7.59
N GLY A 158 4.70 9.75 -8.91
CA GLY A 158 3.67 10.17 -9.87
C GLY A 158 3.51 11.69 -10.07
N LEU A 159 4.12 12.54 -9.22
CA LEU A 159 4.22 13.98 -9.46
C LEU A 159 5.44 14.33 -10.32
N THR A 160 6.51 13.55 -10.21
CA THR A 160 7.59 13.61 -11.18
C THR A 160 7.05 13.06 -12.49
N ASN A 161 7.24 13.79 -13.58
CA ASN A 161 6.89 13.37 -14.95
C ASN A 161 7.80 12.22 -15.43
N THR A 162 8.07 11.26 -14.55
CA THR A 162 8.84 10.06 -14.80
C THR A 162 7.87 9.04 -15.36
N SER A 163 7.60 9.16 -16.65
CA SER A 163 7.61 7.96 -17.48
C SER A 163 8.89 7.22 -17.08
N PHE A 164 8.81 6.19 -16.25
CA PHE A 164 9.88 5.20 -16.14
C PHE A 164 9.92 4.48 -17.49
N ASN A 165 10.36 5.19 -18.53
CA ASN A 165 11.07 4.59 -19.63
C ASN A 165 12.33 4.04 -18.97
N ILE A 166 12.23 2.81 -18.46
CA ILE A 166 13.42 1.98 -18.35
C ILE A 166 13.93 1.98 -19.78
N ASN A 167 15.00 2.74 -20.01
CA ASN A 167 15.69 2.73 -21.28
C ASN A 167 16.00 1.25 -21.52
N GLU A 168 15.46 0.65 -22.58
CA GLU A 168 15.68 -0.80 -22.86
C GLU A 168 17.17 -1.13 -22.90
N SER A 169 18.02 -0.12 -23.14
CA SER A 169 19.48 -0.17 -23.04
C SER A 169 20.05 -0.45 -21.64
N LEU A 170 19.25 -0.37 -20.58
CA LEU A 170 19.65 -0.62 -19.17
C LEU A 170 19.19 -1.99 -18.67
N ILE A 171 18.47 -2.76 -19.47
CA ILE A 171 18.22 -4.18 -19.21
C ILE A 171 19.46 -4.92 -19.75
N PRO A 172 20.36 -5.46 -18.92
CA PRO A 172 21.48 -6.24 -19.41
C PRO A 172 20.93 -7.52 -20.01
N GLU A 173 21.00 -7.63 -21.34
CA GLU A 173 21.29 -8.85 -22.11
C GLU A 173 20.86 -10.21 -21.50
N LEU A 174 19.60 -10.34 -21.10
CA LEU A 174 19.01 -11.65 -20.73
C LEU A 174 18.59 -12.48 -21.95
N ASN A 175 18.69 -11.91 -23.16
CA ASN A 175 18.31 -12.57 -24.42
C ASN A 175 19.49 -13.15 -25.22
N THR A 176 20.75 -12.89 -24.83
CA THR A 176 21.91 -13.44 -25.54
C THR A 176 22.23 -14.89 -25.14
N ILE A 177 21.73 -15.36 -23.98
CA ILE A 177 21.99 -16.73 -23.49
C ILE A 177 21.07 -17.77 -24.17
N ASN A 178 19.85 -17.39 -24.58
CA ASN A 178 18.91 -18.34 -25.18
C ASN A 178 19.24 -18.68 -26.66
N ASN A 179 20.03 -17.84 -27.34
CA ASN A 179 20.43 -18.09 -28.73
C ASN A 179 21.77 -18.84 -28.87
N GLN A 180 22.48 -19.14 -27.77
CA GLN A 180 23.69 -19.98 -27.80
C GLN A 180 23.46 -21.42 -27.33
N ILE A 181 22.22 -21.81 -27.01
CA ILE A 181 21.86 -23.18 -26.62
C ILE A 181 21.15 -23.92 -27.78
N GLN A 182 20.98 -23.29 -28.95
CA GLN A 182 20.36 -23.89 -30.13
C GLN A 182 21.26 -24.00 -31.38
N GLU A 183 22.58 -23.83 -31.24
CA GLU A 183 23.55 -24.24 -32.28
C GLU A 183 24.45 -25.37 -31.80
#